data_AF-A0A9E5WNX7-F1
#
_entry.id   AF-A0A9E5WNX7-F1
#
_cell.length_a   1.000
_cell.length_b   1.000
_cell.length_c   1.000
_cell.angle_alpha   90.00
_cell.angle_beta   90.00
_cell.angle_gamma   90.00
#
_symmetry.space_group_name_H-M   'P 1'
#
loop_
_entity.id
_entity.type
_entity.pdbx_description
1 polymer ?
#
loop_
_entity_poly.entity_id
_entity_poly.type
_entity_poly.pdbx_seq_one_letter_code
_entity_poly.pdbx_strand_id
1 'polypeptide(L)'
;MRKYSWVEELSRKRVWFLGVCLMLGLAVLSVPAVGVAQQAAERSEVKPLRPVAMVNVAAIDRVLADVDYVFAAAGRPEFSDFVASLLANVRDFAGIDRKKPLGLMVFVDPSVDLKPIPVGYLPVEDMNELIKTFSAGTFTIKRAEKAGYYEVIGRRGILQMRQVGGYAFIAEEVETLQQDLPDPAGLTSSLTSNYDVAVMVDLRDVPDALRTVFAQGLRTSAEAELRQREKESDEQYRFRRASAESVLELLEMAIEDGQVLKVGFRASPQAHMAVLEADLQVKSDSDFSEYLQRIAGRRSQFEGLLNAEAPFTFSTSWSLGQQGRASLTELINMLERRISAELGGSPADKAPVTQLADVFRRTARDGHLDFFIQMRRYDPGLFVLVGGMKVTDGQKTAQALAQILQKINDRSELAELQLNALSYKGVTVHRVRGQRVSRRDQRLYGGSPHCTSAAEARRCGSPLAERTRFRLCVPPLIRLSRAAARPPAVRERLSGSRST
;
A
#
# COMPACT_ATOMS: atom_id res chain seq x y z
N MET A 1 35.89 -9.94 -10.49
CA MET A 1 34.77 -9.24 -11.17
C MET A 1 33.50 -10.05 -10.95
N ARG A 2 32.60 -9.59 -10.07
CA ARG A 2 31.19 -10.01 -9.90
C ARG A 2 30.67 -9.33 -8.62
N LYS A 3 30.41 -8.04 -8.73
CA LYS A 3 29.58 -7.24 -7.81
C LYS A 3 28.55 -6.56 -8.72
N TYR A 4 27.33 -6.31 -8.22
CA TYR A 4 26.20 -5.65 -8.91
C TYR A 4 25.11 -6.53 -9.58
N SER A 5 24.76 -7.73 -9.10
CA SER A 5 23.50 -8.39 -9.55
C SER A 5 22.28 -8.12 -8.65
N TRP A 6 22.48 -7.82 -7.36
CA TRP A 6 21.37 -7.73 -6.39
C TRP A 6 20.68 -6.36 -6.32
N VAL A 7 21.35 -5.29 -6.75
CA VAL A 7 20.77 -3.93 -6.76
C VAL A 7 19.80 -3.77 -7.94
N GLU A 8 20.09 -4.40 -9.09
CA GLU A 8 19.17 -4.45 -10.24
C GLU A 8 17.93 -5.30 -10.00
N GLU A 9 18.01 -6.29 -9.12
CA GLU A 9 16.89 -7.19 -8.82
C GLU A 9 15.90 -6.56 -7.83
N LEU A 10 16.39 -5.66 -6.96
CA LEU A 10 15.57 -4.84 -6.05
C LEU A 10 14.98 -3.59 -6.75
N SER A 11 15.66 -3.02 -7.76
CA SER A 11 15.08 -1.95 -8.59
C SER A 11 13.98 -2.50 -9.50
N ARG A 12 14.17 -3.67 -10.13
CA ARG A 12 13.13 -4.34 -10.93
C ARG A 12 11.87 -4.69 -10.14
N LYS A 13 11.99 -5.09 -8.87
CA LYS A 13 10.82 -5.45 -8.02
C LYS A 13 10.10 -4.23 -7.43
N ARG A 14 10.73 -3.05 -7.38
CA ARG A 14 10.12 -1.80 -6.88
C ARG A 14 9.46 -0.97 -7.98
N VAL A 15 9.99 -1.02 -9.21
CA VAL A 15 9.31 -0.52 -10.42
C VAL A 15 8.01 -1.30 -10.68
N TRP A 16 7.94 -2.56 -10.24
CA TRP A 16 6.74 -3.40 -10.34
C TRP A 16 5.56 -2.88 -9.48
N PHE A 17 5.82 -2.28 -8.31
CA PHE A 17 4.74 -1.79 -7.42
C PHE A 17 4.10 -0.49 -7.94
N LEU A 18 4.92 0.42 -8.50
CA LEU A 18 4.42 1.60 -9.22
C LEU A 18 3.77 1.22 -10.57
N GLY A 19 4.30 0.17 -11.23
CA GLY A 19 3.72 -0.41 -12.44
C GLY A 19 2.36 -1.10 -12.20
N VAL A 20 2.11 -1.68 -11.03
CA VAL A 20 0.82 -2.33 -10.70
C VAL A 20 -0.30 -1.30 -10.49
N CYS A 21 -0.01 -0.14 -9.89
CA CYS A 21 -0.99 0.95 -9.80
C CYS A 21 -1.27 1.60 -11.17
N LEU A 22 -0.27 1.68 -12.06
CA LEU A 22 -0.47 2.14 -13.44
C LEU A 22 -1.18 1.08 -14.31
N MET A 23 -0.95 -0.20 -14.05
CA MET A 23 -1.60 -1.34 -14.72
C MET A 23 -3.06 -1.51 -14.30
N LEU A 24 -3.46 -1.15 -13.08
CA LEU A 24 -4.89 -1.12 -12.71
C LEU A 24 -5.66 -0.02 -13.45
N GLY A 25 -4.99 1.07 -13.84
CA GLY A 25 -5.56 2.09 -14.74
C GLY A 25 -5.54 1.68 -16.22
N LEU A 26 -4.56 0.87 -16.66
CA LEU A 26 -4.47 0.37 -18.05
C LEU A 26 -5.20 -0.95 -18.32
N ALA A 27 -5.51 -1.76 -17.30
CA ALA A 27 -6.18 -3.05 -17.46
C ALA A 27 -7.65 -2.93 -17.90
N VAL A 28 -8.23 -1.72 -17.81
CA VAL A 28 -9.56 -1.42 -18.37
C VAL A 28 -9.55 -1.44 -19.91
N LEU A 29 -8.37 -1.36 -20.57
CA LEU A 29 -8.27 -1.33 -22.03
C LEU A 29 -8.08 -2.71 -22.68
N SER A 30 -8.07 -3.80 -21.92
CA SER A 30 -7.90 -5.16 -22.45
C SER A 30 -9.06 -6.06 -22.07
N VAL A 31 -10.27 -5.68 -22.49
CA VAL A 31 -11.40 -6.62 -22.57
C VAL A 31 -11.24 -7.40 -23.88
N PRO A 32 -11.09 -8.73 -23.87
CA PRO A 32 -11.16 -9.51 -25.11
C PRO A 32 -12.56 -9.32 -25.72
N ALA A 33 -12.62 -9.05 -27.02
CA ALA A 33 -13.89 -8.95 -27.75
C ALA A 33 -14.60 -10.31 -27.72
N VAL A 34 -15.51 -10.51 -26.77
CA VAL A 34 -16.43 -11.64 -26.76
C VAL A 34 -17.62 -11.24 -27.62
N GLY A 35 -17.78 -11.90 -28.77
CA GLY A 35 -18.92 -11.68 -29.66
C GLY A 35 -20.21 -12.13 -28.98
N VAL A 36 -21.05 -11.18 -28.57
CA VAL A 36 -22.41 -11.44 -28.11
C VAL A 36 -23.35 -11.22 -29.29
N ALA A 37 -24.19 -12.21 -29.60
CA ALA A 37 -25.18 -12.14 -30.66
C ALA A 37 -26.26 -11.08 -30.33
N GLN A 38 -26.55 -10.24 -31.31
CA GLN A 38 -27.36 -9.03 -31.17
C GLN A 38 -28.86 -9.34 -31.27
N GLN A 39 -29.59 -9.17 -30.17
CA GLN A 39 -31.05 -8.95 -30.22
C GLN A 39 -31.30 -7.45 -30.24
N ALA A 40 -32.01 -6.99 -31.27
CA ALA A 40 -32.33 -5.58 -31.50
C ALA A 40 -33.21 -5.04 -30.36
N ALA A 41 -32.69 -4.07 -29.62
CA ALA A 41 -33.43 -3.32 -28.61
C ALA A 41 -33.95 -2.01 -29.20
N GLU A 42 -35.18 -1.66 -28.84
CA GLU A 42 -35.88 -0.44 -29.22
C GLU A 42 -35.13 0.83 -28.77
N ARG A 43 -35.18 1.84 -29.62
CA ARG A 43 -34.48 3.13 -29.50
C ARG A 43 -35.08 3.95 -28.35
N SER A 44 -34.47 3.90 -27.17
CA SER A 44 -34.77 4.80 -26.05
C SER A 44 -34.13 6.19 -26.27
N GLU A 45 -34.74 7.22 -25.67
CA GLU A 45 -34.28 8.62 -25.68
C GLU A 45 -32.77 8.73 -25.41
N VAL A 46 -32.10 9.57 -26.22
CA VAL A 46 -30.66 9.81 -26.14
C VAL A 46 -30.34 10.56 -24.84
N LYS A 47 -30.08 9.80 -23.77
CA LYS A 47 -29.50 10.32 -22.53
C LYS A 47 -28.09 10.84 -22.86
N PRO A 48 -27.70 12.05 -22.42
CA PRO A 48 -26.36 12.57 -22.68
C PRO A 48 -25.31 11.59 -22.14
N LEU A 49 -24.33 11.26 -22.99
CA LEU A 49 -23.27 10.31 -22.66
C LEU A 49 -22.47 10.81 -21.46
N ARG A 50 -22.50 10.04 -20.38
CA ARG A 50 -21.68 10.26 -19.19
C ARG A 50 -20.55 9.24 -19.17
N PRO A 51 -19.32 9.64 -18.82
CA PRO A 51 -18.24 8.69 -18.75
C PRO A 51 -18.40 7.79 -17.52
N VAL A 52 -18.28 6.49 -17.72
CA VAL A 52 -18.29 5.47 -16.67
C VAL A 52 -16.94 5.37 -15.96
N ALA A 53 -15.86 5.82 -16.62
CA ALA A 53 -14.54 5.94 -16.00
C ALA A 53 -13.79 7.17 -16.50
N MET A 54 -12.91 7.68 -15.66
CA MET A 54 -12.06 8.82 -15.95
C MET A 54 -10.66 8.61 -15.39
N VAL A 55 -9.66 9.01 -16.16
CA VAL A 55 -8.30 9.27 -15.69
C VAL A 55 -8.08 10.77 -15.83
N ASN A 56 -7.64 11.42 -14.76
CA ASN A 56 -7.45 12.87 -14.71
C ASN A 56 -6.06 13.20 -14.16
N VAL A 57 -5.39 14.11 -14.84
CA VAL A 57 -4.14 14.74 -14.41
C VAL A 57 -4.43 16.23 -14.25
N ALA A 58 -4.20 16.78 -13.06
CA ALA A 58 -4.70 18.10 -12.67
C ALA A 58 -4.10 19.26 -13.48
N ALA A 59 -2.78 19.33 -13.56
CA ALA A 59 -2.02 20.28 -14.36
C ALA A 59 -0.59 19.73 -14.49
N ILE A 60 -0.01 19.79 -15.70
CA ILE A 60 1.34 19.27 -15.95
C ILE A 60 2.36 19.97 -15.03
N ASP A 61 2.27 21.29 -14.92
CA ASP A 61 3.23 22.07 -14.10
C ASP A 61 3.18 21.69 -12.62
N ARG A 62 1.97 21.44 -12.10
CA ARG A 62 1.77 21.00 -10.71
C ARG A 62 2.39 19.63 -10.49
N VAL A 63 2.05 18.66 -11.34
CA VAL A 63 2.55 17.28 -11.23
C VAL A 63 4.07 17.22 -11.31
N LEU A 64 4.70 17.98 -12.22
CA LEU A 64 6.16 17.99 -12.34
C LEU A 64 6.85 18.54 -11.10
N ALA A 65 6.33 19.65 -10.54
CA ALA A 65 6.86 20.21 -9.30
C ALA A 65 6.74 19.20 -8.13
N ASP A 66 5.65 18.45 -8.08
CA ASP A 66 5.41 17.45 -7.04
C ASP A 66 6.28 16.18 -7.22
N VAL A 67 6.55 15.76 -8.46
CA VAL A 67 7.47 14.66 -8.78
C VAL A 67 8.89 14.96 -8.31
N ASP A 68 9.39 16.18 -8.56
CA ASP A 68 10.71 16.60 -8.12
C ASP A 68 10.83 16.55 -6.60
N TYR A 69 9.79 17.00 -5.90
CA TYR A 69 9.73 16.91 -4.45
C TYR A 69 9.77 15.46 -3.95
N VAL A 70 8.98 14.56 -4.54
CA VAL A 70 8.93 13.13 -4.14
C VAL A 70 10.29 12.45 -4.36
N PHE A 71 10.95 12.71 -5.49
CA PHE A 71 12.27 12.14 -5.76
C PHE A 71 13.37 12.71 -4.85
N ALA A 72 13.34 14.01 -4.58
CA ALA A 72 14.25 14.62 -3.60
C ALA A 72 14.04 14.02 -2.20
N ALA A 73 12.78 13.88 -1.75
CA ALA A 73 12.44 13.28 -0.47
C ALA A 73 12.85 11.79 -0.38
N ALA A 74 12.79 11.05 -1.50
CA ALA A 74 13.26 9.68 -1.60
C ALA A 74 14.80 9.55 -1.68
N GLY A 75 15.55 10.66 -1.66
CA GLY A 75 17.00 10.68 -1.83
C GLY A 75 17.43 10.18 -3.21
N ARG A 76 16.64 10.51 -4.24
CA ARG A 76 16.86 10.15 -5.65
C ARG A 76 16.65 11.33 -6.61
N PRO A 77 17.25 12.51 -6.38
CA PRO A 77 17.06 13.68 -7.26
C PRO A 77 17.50 13.42 -8.71
N GLU A 78 18.37 12.45 -8.97
CA GLU A 78 18.78 12.08 -10.32
C GLU A 78 17.62 11.60 -11.22
N PHE A 79 16.49 11.17 -10.64
CA PHE A 79 15.30 10.83 -11.43
C PHE A 79 14.56 12.07 -11.96
N SER A 80 14.73 13.23 -11.34
CA SER A 80 14.22 14.50 -11.88
C SER A 80 14.90 14.85 -13.20
N ASP A 81 16.22 14.69 -13.29
CA ASP A 81 16.97 14.93 -14.54
C ASP A 81 16.53 13.96 -15.65
N PHE A 82 16.25 12.71 -15.29
CA PHE A 82 15.70 11.73 -16.22
C PHE A 82 14.31 12.15 -16.74
N VAL A 83 13.42 12.62 -15.87
CA VAL A 83 12.11 13.15 -16.27
C VAL A 83 12.27 14.37 -17.16
N ALA A 84 13.14 15.33 -16.81
CA ALA A 84 13.42 16.49 -17.64
C ALA A 84 13.92 16.10 -19.04
N SER A 85 14.78 15.09 -19.14
CA SER A 85 15.24 14.56 -20.44
C SER A 85 14.10 13.94 -21.25
N LEU A 86 13.18 13.20 -20.60
CA LEU A 86 11.99 12.66 -21.28
C LEU A 86 11.07 13.78 -21.79
N LEU A 87 10.88 14.84 -21.00
CA LEU A 87 10.07 16.00 -21.38
C LEU A 87 10.66 16.75 -22.58
N ALA A 88 11.98 16.98 -22.57
CA ALA A 88 12.66 17.62 -23.69
C ALA A 88 12.47 16.82 -25.01
N ASN A 89 12.49 15.48 -24.94
CA ASN A 89 12.24 14.61 -26.10
C ASN A 89 10.81 14.76 -26.67
N VAL A 90 9.84 15.17 -25.85
CA VAL A 90 8.47 15.48 -26.27
C VAL A 90 8.20 16.98 -26.29
N ARG A 91 9.25 17.79 -26.53
CA ARG A 91 9.18 19.24 -26.67
C ARG A 91 8.49 19.95 -25.51
N ASP A 92 8.69 19.47 -24.29
CA ASP A 92 8.11 20.01 -23.06
C ASP A 92 6.59 20.20 -23.11
N PHE A 93 5.91 19.37 -23.91
CA PHE A 93 4.48 19.45 -24.22
C PHE A 93 4.04 20.77 -24.84
N ALA A 94 4.87 21.39 -25.69
CA ALA A 94 4.53 22.65 -26.36
C ALA A 94 3.19 22.56 -27.10
N GLY A 95 2.36 23.59 -26.94
CA GLY A 95 0.99 23.66 -27.48
C GLY A 95 -0.10 23.10 -26.57
N ILE A 96 0.26 22.41 -25.47
CA ILE A 96 -0.66 22.02 -24.40
C ILE A 96 -0.71 23.12 -23.36
N ASP A 97 -1.91 23.55 -22.94
CA ASP A 97 -2.06 24.45 -21.79
C ASP A 97 -1.79 23.68 -20.49
N ARG A 98 -0.56 23.81 -20.00
CA ARG A 98 0.00 23.04 -18.87
C ARG A 98 -0.66 23.36 -17.52
N LYS A 99 -1.53 24.37 -17.47
CA LYS A 99 -2.25 24.82 -16.25
C LYS A 99 -3.64 24.22 -16.12
N LYS A 100 -4.11 23.50 -17.13
CA LYS A 100 -5.43 22.88 -17.17
C LYS A 100 -5.34 21.36 -17.04
N PRO A 101 -6.43 20.71 -16.59
CA PRO A 101 -6.46 19.26 -16.50
C PRO A 101 -6.49 18.60 -17.87
N LEU A 102 -5.90 17.41 -17.94
CA LEU A 102 -5.90 16.55 -19.11
C LEU A 102 -6.14 15.10 -18.69
N GLY A 103 -6.56 14.26 -19.63
CA GLY A 103 -6.76 12.86 -19.30
C GLY A 103 -7.57 12.08 -20.32
N LEU A 104 -8.28 11.07 -19.79
CA LEU A 104 -9.06 10.11 -20.54
C LEU A 104 -10.44 9.98 -19.92
N MET A 105 -11.47 9.98 -20.74
CA MET A 105 -12.83 9.58 -20.39
C MET A 105 -13.15 8.27 -21.09
N VAL A 106 -13.89 7.39 -20.43
CA VAL A 106 -14.38 6.15 -21.02
C VAL A 106 -15.89 6.16 -20.94
N PHE A 107 -16.52 6.08 -22.10
CA PHE A 107 -17.96 5.98 -22.24
C PHE A 107 -18.36 4.54 -22.55
N VAL A 108 -19.62 4.19 -22.29
CA VAL A 108 -20.22 2.93 -22.74
C VAL A 108 -21.57 3.30 -23.34
N ASP A 109 -21.82 2.91 -24.58
CA ASP A 109 -23.13 3.08 -25.21
C ASP A 109 -23.96 1.80 -25.00
N PRO A 110 -24.97 1.82 -24.12
CA PRO A 110 -25.78 0.63 -23.86
C PRO A 110 -26.68 0.22 -25.04
N SER A 111 -26.80 1.05 -26.08
CA SER A 111 -27.73 0.85 -27.20
C SER A 111 -27.13 0.15 -28.43
N VAL A 112 -25.80 0.08 -28.55
CA VAL A 112 -25.10 -0.43 -29.74
C VAL A 112 -24.34 -1.71 -29.42
N ASP A 113 -23.22 -1.57 -28.72
CA ASP A 113 -22.41 -2.65 -28.21
C ASP A 113 -21.85 -2.20 -26.85
N LEU A 114 -21.78 -3.11 -25.86
CA LEU A 114 -21.26 -2.81 -24.52
C LEU A 114 -19.74 -2.52 -24.52
N LYS A 115 -19.21 -1.99 -25.63
CA LYS A 115 -17.79 -1.70 -25.82
C LYS A 115 -17.45 -0.36 -25.14
N PRO A 116 -16.34 -0.33 -24.38
CA PRO A 116 -15.79 0.92 -23.89
C PRO A 116 -15.34 1.81 -25.05
N ILE A 117 -15.74 3.07 -25.03
CA ILE A 117 -15.36 4.11 -26.00
C ILE A 117 -14.41 5.09 -25.31
N PRO A 118 -13.08 4.95 -25.48
CA PRO A 118 -12.11 5.85 -24.88
C PRO A 118 -12.06 7.18 -25.65
N VAL A 119 -12.14 8.29 -24.93
CA VAL A 119 -11.99 9.66 -25.45
C VAL A 119 -10.95 10.41 -24.62
N GLY A 120 -9.78 10.64 -25.20
CA GLY A 120 -8.75 11.49 -24.60
C GLY A 120 -9.14 12.96 -24.69
N TYR A 121 -8.77 13.77 -23.70
CA TYR A 121 -8.91 15.22 -23.74
C TYR A 121 -7.61 15.90 -23.33
N LEU A 122 -7.21 16.89 -24.13
CA LEU A 122 -5.96 17.64 -23.95
C LEU A 122 -6.27 19.14 -24.03
N PRO A 123 -5.89 19.95 -23.04
CA PRO A 123 -6.10 21.39 -23.10
C PRO A 123 -5.12 22.00 -24.11
N VAL A 124 -5.61 22.84 -25.01
CA VAL A 124 -4.83 23.39 -26.13
C VAL A 124 -4.52 24.85 -25.88
N GLU A 125 -3.23 25.19 -25.85
CA GLU A 125 -2.74 26.57 -25.88
C GLU A 125 -2.47 27.02 -27.32
N ASP A 126 -1.75 26.20 -28.09
CA ASP A 126 -1.45 26.44 -29.51
C ASP A 126 -1.51 25.12 -30.30
N MET A 127 -2.45 25.03 -31.24
CA MET A 127 -2.66 23.82 -32.04
C MET A 127 -1.50 23.51 -33.01
N ASN A 128 -0.83 24.53 -33.55
CA ASN A 128 0.31 24.30 -34.44
C ASN A 128 1.50 23.76 -33.67
N GLU A 129 1.77 24.28 -32.47
CA GLU A 129 2.81 23.72 -31.60
C GLU A 129 2.43 22.32 -31.10
N LEU A 130 1.15 22.07 -30.78
CA LEU A 130 0.67 20.74 -30.41
C LEU A 130 0.92 19.71 -31.52
N ILE A 131 0.60 20.07 -32.77
CA ILE A 131 0.85 19.21 -33.94
C ILE A 131 2.34 18.89 -34.07
N LYS A 132 3.21 19.88 -33.92
CA LYS A 132 4.66 19.66 -34.00
C LYS A 132 5.17 18.81 -32.83
N THR A 133 4.61 18.97 -31.64
CA THR A 133 4.91 18.17 -30.44
C THR A 133 4.56 16.70 -30.66
N PHE A 134 3.36 16.39 -31.15
CA PHE A 134 2.96 15.02 -31.47
C PHE A 134 3.76 14.44 -32.64
N SER A 135 4.10 15.27 -33.63
CA SER A 135 4.90 14.88 -34.79
C SER A 135 6.39 14.66 -34.50
N ALA A 136 6.89 15.16 -33.36
CA ALA A 136 8.23 14.82 -32.88
C ALA A 136 8.32 13.37 -32.37
N GLY A 137 7.17 12.78 -32.02
CA GLY A 137 7.05 11.37 -31.66
C GLY A 137 6.81 10.45 -32.87
N THR A 138 6.11 9.35 -32.65
CA THR A 138 5.77 8.37 -33.69
C THR A 138 4.43 8.63 -34.38
N PHE A 139 3.84 9.81 -34.18
CA PHE A 139 2.53 10.16 -34.71
C PHE A 139 2.67 11.19 -35.83
N THR A 140 1.72 11.21 -36.75
CA THR A 140 1.61 12.27 -37.76
C THR A 140 0.20 12.84 -37.66
N ILE A 141 0.08 14.15 -37.46
CA ILE A 141 -1.23 14.81 -37.40
C ILE A 141 -1.49 15.54 -38.72
N LYS A 142 -2.58 15.18 -39.40
CA LYS A 142 -3.05 15.85 -40.62
C LYS A 142 -4.35 16.58 -40.33
N ARG A 143 -4.58 17.72 -40.97
CA ARG A 143 -5.90 18.36 -40.97
C ARG A 143 -6.85 17.49 -41.81
N ALA A 144 -8.01 17.18 -41.25
CA ALA A 144 -9.07 16.51 -41.99
C ALA A 144 -9.81 17.53 -42.90
N GLU A 145 -10.65 17.03 -43.80
CA GLU A 145 -11.47 17.88 -44.68
C GLU A 145 -12.43 18.78 -43.88
N LYS A 146 -12.95 18.26 -42.76
CA LYS A 146 -13.86 19.01 -41.88
C LYS A 146 -13.08 19.96 -40.98
N ALA A 147 -13.47 21.24 -40.99
CA ALA A 147 -12.82 22.26 -40.16
C ALA A 147 -12.86 21.90 -38.67
N GLY A 148 -11.73 22.03 -37.99
CA GLY A 148 -11.57 21.69 -36.57
C GLY A 148 -11.33 20.20 -36.28
N TYR A 149 -11.29 19.35 -37.32
CA TYR A 149 -10.96 17.94 -37.22
C TYR A 149 -9.56 17.65 -37.76
N TYR A 150 -8.92 16.64 -37.18
CA TYR A 150 -7.57 16.21 -37.51
C TYR A 150 -7.49 14.68 -37.43
N GLU A 151 -6.68 14.09 -38.29
CA GLU A 151 -6.33 12.68 -38.26
C GLU A 151 -4.99 12.50 -37.56
N VAL A 152 -4.96 11.70 -36.50
CA VAL A 152 -3.76 11.34 -35.76
C VAL A 152 -3.33 9.95 -36.20
N ILE A 153 -2.36 9.89 -37.10
CA ILE A 153 -1.87 8.65 -37.69
C ILE A 153 -0.74 8.12 -36.82
N GLY A 154 -0.95 6.95 -36.22
CA GLY A 154 0.05 6.25 -35.43
C GLY A 154 0.34 4.85 -35.96
N ARG A 155 1.22 4.11 -35.27
CA ARG A 155 1.55 2.72 -35.62
C ARG A 155 0.38 1.74 -35.48
N ARG A 156 -0.59 2.07 -34.62
CA ARG A 156 -1.72 1.19 -34.26
C ARG A 156 -3.01 1.49 -35.04
N GLY A 157 -2.98 2.48 -35.93
CA GLY A 157 -4.17 2.93 -36.66
C GLY A 157 -4.25 4.45 -36.74
N ILE A 158 -5.40 4.91 -37.21
CA ILE A 158 -5.74 6.32 -37.33
C ILE A 158 -6.73 6.65 -36.21
N LEU A 159 -6.41 7.64 -35.39
CA LEU A 159 -7.36 8.23 -34.44
C LEU A 159 -7.88 9.55 -35.00
N GLN A 160 -9.07 9.93 -34.59
CA GLN A 160 -9.67 11.21 -34.91
C GLN A 160 -9.43 12.19 -33.77
N MET A 161 -9.26 13.46 -34.09
CA MET A 161 -9.13 14.54 -33.12
C MET A 161 -10.02 15.73 -33.50
N ARG A 162 -10.75 16.28 -32.52
CA ARG A 162 -11.62 17.46 -32.70
C ARG A 162 -11.27 18.52 -31.66
N GLN A 163 -11.05 19.75 -32.10
CA GLN A 163 -10.83 20.88 -31.20
C GLN A 163 -12.15 21.59 -30.88
N VAL A 164 -12.52 21.67 -29.59
CA VAL A 164 -13.72 22.35 -29.09
C VAL A 164 -13.42 22.96 -27.71
N GLY A 165 -13.87 24.19 -27.46
CA GLY A 165 -13.85 24.77 -26.11
C GLY A 165 -12.46 24.92 -25.48
N GLY A 166 -11.41 25.08 -26.28
CA GLY A 166 -10.02 25.14 -25.77
C GLY A 166 -9.41 23.77 -25.44
N TYR A 167 -10.11 22.68 -25.77
CA TYR A 167 -9.64 21.31 -25.65
C TYR A 167 -9.56 20.63 -27.02
N ALA A 168 -8.66 19.67 -27.15
CA ALA A 168 -8.62 18.68 -28.22
C ALA A 168 -9.11 17.34 -27.66
N PHE A 169 -10.18 16.82 -28.23
CA PHE A 169 -10.71 15.49 -27.93
C PHE A 169 -10.19 14.49 -28.96
N ILE A 170 -9.76 13.32 -28.51
CA ILE A 170 -9.18 12.28 -29.35
C ILE A 170 -9.93 10.98 -29.13
N ALA A 171 -10.44 10.36 -30.21
CA ALA A 171 -11.15 9.09 -30.17
C ALA A 171 -10.83 8.26 -31.42
N GLU A 172 -11.23 7.00 -31.44
CA GLU A 172 -11.08 6.14 -32.63
C GLU A 172 -12.05 6.55 -33.74
N GLU A 173 -13.33 6.73 -33.40
CA GLU A 173 -14.40 7.03 -34.35
C GLU A 173 -14.72 8.53 -34.43
N VAL A 174 -15.01 9.01 -35.64
CA VAL A 174 -15.35 10.43 -35.86
C VAL A 174 -16.72 10.77 -35.30
N GLU A 175 -17.63 9.80 -35.30
CA GLU A 175 -19.01 9.89 -34.80
C GLU A 175 -19.02 10.18 -33.31
N THR A 176 -18.14 9.54 -32.53
CA THR A 176 -17.95 9.83 -31.10
C THR A 176 -17.59 11.29 -30.87
N LEU A 177 -16.70 11.84 -31.70
CA LEU A 177 -16.29 13.24 -31.61
C LEU A 177 -17.36 14.20 -32.13
N GLN A 178 -18.38 13.75 -32.85
CA GLN A 178 -19.50 14.58 -33.32
C GLN A 178 -20.58 14.77 -32.26
N GLN A 179 -20.62 13.89 -31.26
CA GLN A 179 -21.55 13.98 -30.13
C GLN A 179 -21.24 15.21 -29.24
N ASP A 180 -22.20 15.55 -28.39
CA ASP A 180 -22.03 16.59 -27.38
C ASP A 180 -21.21 16.04 -26.21
N LEU A 181 -19.89 16.23 -26.28
CA LEU A 181 -18.95 15.78 -25.25
C LEU A 181 -18.96 16.76 -24.07
N PRO A 182 -18.93 16.27 -22.82
CA PRO A 182 -18.92 17.12 -21.64
C PRO A 182 -17.63 17.95 -21.56
N ASP A 183 -17.73 19.16 -20.97
CA ASP A 183 -16.56 19.97 -20.62
C ASP A 183 -15.69 19.23 -19.57
N PRO A 184 -14.44 18.88 -19.90
CA PRO A 184 -13.59 18.14 -18.97
C PRO A 184 -13.28 18.93 -17.70
N ALA A 185 -13.09 20.26 -17.79
CA ALA A 185 -12.70 21.08 -16.65
C ALA A 185 -13.80 21.12 -15.58
N GLY A 186 -15.07 21.29 -16.00
CA GLY A 186 -16.22 21.19 -15.11
C GLY A 186 -16.36 19.79 -14.50
N LEU A 187 -16.25 18.75 -15.33
CA LEU A 187 -16.46 17.37 -14.92
C LEU A 187 -15.41 16.85 -13.94
N THR A 188 -14.13 17.21 -14.13
CA THR A 188 -13.02 16.73 -13.30
C THR A 188 -12.61 17.70 -12.19
N SER A 189 -13.34 18.79 -11.99
CA SER A 189 -13.06 19.83 -10.98
C SER A 189 -12.79 19.26 -9.57
N SER A 190 -13.60 18.30 -9.12
CA SER A 190 -13.43 17.64 -7.83
C SER A 190 -12.18 16.75 -7.76
N LEU A 191 -11.80 16.10 -8.86
CA LEU A 191 -10.59 15.28 -8.95
C LEU A 191 -9.34 16.19 -8.96
N THR A 192 -9.35 17.22 -9.81
CA THR A 192 -8.26 18.18 -10.00
C THR A 192 -7.96 18.99 -8.72
N SER A 193 -8.99 19.34 -7.95
CA SER A 193 -8.80 20.10 -6.70
C SER A 193 -8.16 19.26 -5.59
N ASN A 194 -8.43 17.95 -5.58
CA ASN A 194 -8.01 17.06 -4.50
C ASN A 194 -6.72 16.29 -4.82
N TYR A 195 -6.43 16.03 -6.10
CA TYR A 195 -5.36 15.13 -6.55
C TYR A 195 -4.51 15.75 -7.66
N ASP A 196 -3.29 15.26 -7.82
CA ASP A 196 -2.44 15.55 -8.98
C ASP A 196 -2.75 14.58 -10.11
N VAL A 197 -2.99 13.32 -9.77
CA VAL A 197 -3.44 12.25 -10.66
C VAL A 197 -4.56 11.48 -9.97
N ALA A 198 -5.67 11.24 -10.66
CA ALA A 198 -6.77 10.45 -10.15
C ALA A 198 -7.39 9.55 -11.21
N VAL A 199 -7.86 8.39 -10.78
CA VAL A 199 -8.72 7.49 -11.53
C VAL A 199 -10.06 7.45 -10.82
N MET A 200 -11.15 7.55 -11.57
CA MET A 200 -12.51 7.39 -11.08
C MET A 200 -13.25 6.38 -11.95
N VAL A 201 -13.99 5.48 -11.33
CA VAL A 201 -14.94 4.59 -12.00
C VAL A 201 -16.29 4.79 -11.33
N ASP A 202 -17.28 5.23 -12.09
CA ASP A 202 -18.67 5.31 -11.66
C ASP A 202 -19.42 4.08 -12.15
N LEU A 203 -19.48 3.08 -11.27
CA LEU A 203 -20.15 1.83 -11.57
C LEU A 203 -21.65 2.05 -11.79
N ARG A 204 -22.28 3.09 -11.21
CA ARG A 204 -23.73 3.34 -11.37
C ARG A 204 -24.15 3.53 -12.82
N ASP A 205 -23.24 4.04 -13.65
CA ASP A 205 -23.46 4.24 -15.09
C ASP A 205 -22.98 3.04 -15.94
N VAL A 206 -22.40 1.99 -15.33
CA VAL A 206 -22.02 0.74 -15.99
C VAL A 206 -23.22 -0.21 -16.09
N PRO A 207 -23.61 -0.66 -17.31
CA PRO A 207 -24.72 -1.61 -17.48
C PRO A 207 -24.51 -2.94 -16.75
N ASP A 208 -25.58 -3.50 -16.16
CA ASP A 208 -25.53 -4.75 -15.39
C ASP A 208 -24.99 -5.95 -16.18
N ALA A 209 -25.30 -6.00 -17.48
CA ALA A 209 -24.76 -7.01 -18.38
C ALA A 209 -23.22 -6.96 -18.44
N LEU A 210 -22.64 -5.75 -18.50
CA LEU A 210 -21.19 -5.58 -18.52
C LEU A 210 -20.56 -5.94 -17.18
N ARG A 211 -21.21 -5.60 -16.06
CA ARG A 211 -20.78 -6.02 -14.72
C ARG A 211 -20.74 -7.54 -14.59
N THR A 212 -21.79 -8.22 -15.05
CA THR A 212 -21.90 -9.68 -15.04
C THR A 212 -20.80 -10.33 -15.87
N VAL A 213 -20.58 -9.85 -17.09
CA VAL A 213 -19.51 -10.36 -17.97
C VAL A 213 -18.14 -10.17 -17.34
N PHE A 214 -17.88 -9.00 -16.75
CA PHE A 214 -16.62 -8.72 -16.08
C PHE A 214 -16.39 -9.61 -14.85
N ALA A 215 -17.40 -9.76 -13.98
CA ALA A 215 -17.33 -10.65 -12.82
C ALA A 215 -17.07 -12.11 -13.23
N GLN A 216 -17.74 -12.59 -14.29
CA GLN A 216 -17.52 -13.94 -14.80
C GLN A 216 -16.10 -14.13 -15.39
N GLY A 217 -15.61 -13.13 -16.12
CA GLY A 217 -14.23 -13.12 -16.63
C GLY A 217 -13.20 -13.14 -15.50
N LEU A 218 -13.44 -12.36 -14.44
CA LEU A 218 -12.60 -12.32 -13.25
C LEU A 218 -12.55 -13.68 -12.54
N ARG A 219 -13.71 -14.33 -12.31
CA ARG A 219 -13.81 -15.68 -11.75
C ARG A 219 -12.99 -16.68 -12.57
N THR A 220 -13.23 -16.71 -13.87
CA THR A 220 -12.54 -17.65 -14.78
C THR A 220 -11.03 -17.44 -14.77
N SER A 221 -10.57 -16.18 -14.76
CA SER A 221 -9.14 -15.85 -14.67
C SER A 221 -8.54 -16.24 -13.32
N ALA A 222 -9.26 -16.01 -12.22
CA ALA A 222 -8.81 -16.37 -10.89
C ALA A 222 -8.66 -17.89 -10.74
N GLU A 223 -9.62 -18.66 -11.24
CA GLU A 223 -9.57 -20.13 -11.23
C GLU A 223 -8.35 -20.68 -11.99
N ALA A 224 -7.98 -20.07 -13.12
CA ALA A 224 -6.79 -20.44 -13.87
C ALA A 224 -5.49 -20.25 -13.05
N GLU A 225 -5.39 -19.15 -12.29
CA GLU A 225 -4.24 -18.81 -11.43
C GLU A 225 -4.22 -19.59 -10.09
N LEU A 226 -5.37 -20.12 -9.67
CA LEU A 226 -5.54 -20.88 -8.43
C LEU A 226 -5.18 -22.36 -8.54
N ARG A 227 -4.53 -22.76 -9.64
CA ARG A 227 -3.92 -24.10 -9.75
C ARG A 227 -2.70 -24.21 -8.82
N GLN A 228 -2.51 -25.38 -8.21
CA GLN A 228 -1.35 -25.63 -7.36
C GLN A 228 -0.07 -25.54 -8.19
N ARG A 229 0.95 -24.85 -7.66
CA ARG A 229 2.24 -24.70 -8.34
C ARG A 229 3.11 -25.92 -8.05
N GLU A 230 3.98 -26.29 -8.99
CA GLU A 230 4.82 -27.50 -8.89
C GLU A 230 5.70 -27.58 -7.62
N LYS A 231 6.04 -26.44 -7.01
CA LYS A 231 6.89 -26.36 -5.79
C LYS A 231 6.13 -25.90 -4.54
N GLU A 232 4.80 -25.88 -4.60
CA GLU A 232 3.96 -25.40 -3.51
C GLU A 232 3.47 -26.58 -2.67
N SER A 233 3.76 -26.55 -1.36
CA SER A 233 3.23 -27.57 -0.45
C SER A 233 1.70 -27.46 -0.33
N ASP A 234 1.02 -28.54 0.03
CA ASP A 234 -0.44 -28.54 0.18
C ASP A 234 -0.95 -27.51 1.19
N GLU A 235 -0.16 -27.24 2.24
CA GLU A 235 -0.48 -26.21 3.23
C GLU A 235 -0.36 -24.79 2.63
N GLN A 236 0.70 -24.53 1.87
CA GLN A 236 0.87 -23.26 1.16
C GLN A 236 -0.22 -23.06 0.12
N TYR A 237 -0.56 -24.12 -0.61
CA TYR A 237 -1.64 -24.12 -1.60
C TYR A 237 -2.99 -23.76 -0.98
N ARG A 238 -3.38 -24.47 0.09
CA ARG A 238 -4.65 -24.19 0.80
C ARG A 238 -4.72 -22.76 1.33
N PHE A 239 -3.63 -22.27 1.94
CA PHE A 239 -3.59 -20.91 2.44
C PHE A 239 -3.67 -19.86 1.33
N ARG A 240 -2.91 -20.04 0.24
CA ARG A 240 -2.95 -19.16 -0.92
C ARG A 240 -4.34 -19.15 -1.56
N ARG A 241 -4.93 -20.32 -1.74
CA ARG A 241 -6.25 -20.47 -2.34
C ARG A 241 -7.32 -19.78 -1.51
N ALA A 242 -7.39 -20.06 -0.22
CA ALA A 242 -8.35 -19.41 0.67
C ALA A 242 -8.18 -17.88 0.68
N SER A 243 -6.93 -17.39 0.70
CA SER A 243 -6.67 -15.94 0.66
C SER A 243 -7.13 -15.30 -0.64
N ALA A 244 -6.90 -15.97 -1.78
CA ALA A 244 -7.32 -15.48 -3.08
C ALA A 244 -8.84 -15.54 -3.26
N GLU A 245 -9.50 -16.59 -2.78
CA GLU A 245 -10.97 -16.71 -2.76
C GLU A 245 -11.59 -15.56 -1.95
N SER A 246 -11.05 -15.23 -0.77
CA SER A 246 -11.53 -14.07 0.02
C SER A 246 -11.34 -12.72 -0.70
N VAL A 247 -10.25 -12.56 -1.46
CA VAL A 247 -10.04 -11.33 -2.26
C VAL A 247 -10.99 -11.28 -3.45
N LEU A 248 -11.23 -12.41 -4.11
CA LEU A 248 -12.17 -12.52 -5.22
C LEU A 248 -13.60 -12.17 -4.78
N GLU A 249 -14.06 -12.72 -3.66
CA GLU A 249 -15.37 -12.41 -3.07
C GLU A 249 -15.52 -10.90 -2.80
N LEU A 250 -14.47 -10.26 -2.27
CA LEU A 250 -14.47 -8.81 -2.04
C LEU A 250 -14.54 -8.00 -3.35
N LEU A 251 -13.85 -8.45 -4.40
CA LEU A 251 -13.91 -7.82 -5.71
C LEU A 251 -15.28 -8.00 -6.38
N GLU A 252 -15.90 -9.18 -6.23
CA GLU A 252 -17.25 -9.46 -6.72
C GLU A 252 -18.28 -8.55 -6.04
N MET A 253 -18.27 -8.48 -4.71
CA MET A 253 -19.07 -7.52 -3.95
C MET A 253 -18.81 -6.08 -4.40
N ALA A 254 -17.56 -5.70 -4.70
CA ALA A 254 -17.24 -4.38 -5.22
C ALA A 254 -17.82 -4.11 -6.62
N ILE A 255 -17.87 -5.10 -7.50
CA ILE A 255 -18.45 -4.98 -8.85
C ILE A 255 -19.98 -4.90 -8.77
N GLU A 256 -20.59 -5.70 -7.90
CA GLU A 256 -22.05 -5.84 -7.75
C GLU A 256 -22.65 -4.66 -6.97
N ASP A 257 -22.04 -4.30 -5.85
CA ASP A 257 -22.57 -3.31 -4.89
C ASP A 257 -21.84 -1.98 -4.89
N GLY A 258 -20.69 -1.91 -5.55
CA GLY A 258 -19.95 -0.66 -5.72
C GLY A 258 -20.74 0.36 -6.54
N GLN A 259 -20.59 1.61 -6.14
CA GLN A 259 -21.16 2.77 -6.81
C GLN A 259 -20.07 3.62 -7.45
N VAL A 260 -19.10 4.07 -6.66
CA VAL A 260 -18.01 4.91 -7.15
C VAL A 260 -16.71 4.44 -6.52
N LEU A 261 -15.72 4.18 -7.35
CA LEU A 261 -14.34 3.95 -6.92
C LEU A 261 -13.50 5.15 -7.39
N LYS A 262 -12.82 5.82 -6.46
CA LYS A 262 -11.80 6.82 -6.77
C LYS A 262 -10.48 6.38 -6.19
N VAL A 263 -9.41 6.50 -6.97
CA VAL A 263 -8.03 6.36 -6.51
C VAL A 263 -7.30 7.63 -6.90
N GLY A 264 -6.73 8.32 -5.92
CA GLY A 264 -6.11 9.62 -6.13
C GLY A 264 -4.74 9.69 -5.48
N PHE A 265 -3.80 10.32 -6.17
CA PHE A 265 -2.48 10.64 -5.64
C PHE A 265 -2.31 12.15 -5.54
N ARG A 266 -1.75 12.60 -4.42
CA ARG A 266 -1.38 13.99 -4.19
C ARG A 266 -0.04 14.06 -3.49
N ALA A 267 0.89 14.85 -4.00
CA ALA A 267 2.03 15.33 -3.25
C ALA A 267 1.84 16.80 -2.85
N SER A 268 2.39 17.18 -1.71
CA SER A 268 2.44 18.57 -1.28
C SER A 268 3.80 18.85 -0.66
N PRO A 269 4.67 19.57 -1.39
CA PRO A 269 5.93 20.05 -0.85
C PRO A 269 5.73 20.95 0.38
N GLN A 270 4.67 21.77 0.38
CA GLN A 270 4.35 22.71 1.46
C GLN A 270 3.96 22.00 2.76
N ALA A 271 3.19 20.91 2.65
CA ALA A 271 2.78 20.10 3.80
C ALA A 271 3.76 18.96 4.11
N HIS A 272 4.87 18.86 3.37
CA HIS A 272 5.86 17.80 3.48
C HIS A 272 5.28 16.37 3.42
N MET A 273 4.27 16.15 2.56
CA MET A 273 3.55 14.88 2.53
C MET A 273 3.23 14.42 1.10
N ALA A 274 3.06 13.11 0.94
CA ALA A 274 2.47 12.49 -0.23
C ALA A 274 1.37 11.53 0.23
N VAL A 275 0.21 11.60 -0.42
CA VAL A 275 -1.00 10.86 -0.08
C VAL A 275 -1.44 10.05 -1.29
N LEU A 276 -1.64 8.75 -1.08
CA LEU A 276 -2.40 7.89 -1.97
C LEU A 276 -3.72 7.60 -1.26
N GLU A 277 -4.83 8.01 -1.85
CA GLU A 277 -6.17 7.81 -1.34
C GLU A 277 -6.95 6.85 -2.24
N ALA A 278 -7.73 5.97 -1.63
CA ALA A 278 -8.72 5.15 -2.32
C ALA A 278 -10.06 5.32 -1.59
N ASP A 279 -11.08 5.81 -2.30
CA ASP A 279 -12.44 6.04 -1.81
C ASP A 279 -13.39 5.12 -2.57
N LEU A 280 -14.10 4.27 -1.85
CA LEU A 280 -15.08 3.34 -2.40
C LEU A 280 -16.45 3.61 -1.78
N GLN A 281 -17.40 3.98 -2.62
CA GLN A 281 -18.80 4.12 -2.25
C GLN A 281 -19.54 2.85 -2.63
N VAL A 282 -20.34 2.32 -1.71
CA VAL A 282 -21.15 1.11 -1.91
C VAL A 282 -22.62 1.42 -1.65
N LYS A 283 -23.53 0.64 -2.24
CA LYS A 283 -24.97 0.72 -1.95
C LYS A 283 -25.20 0.52 -0.45
N SER A 284 -26.01 1.38 0.18
CA SER A 284 -26.20 1.37 1.65
C SER A 284 -26.84 0.08 2.19
N ASP A 285 -27.68 -0.55 1.39
CA ASP A 285 -28.50 -1.74 1.65
C ASP A 285 -28.01 -2.93 0.81
N SER A 286 -26.74 -3.27 0.96
CA SER A 286 -26.09 -4.32 0.17
C SER A 286 -25.24 -5.25 1.00
N ASP A 287 -24.94 -6.44 0.45
CA ASP A 287 -24.07 -7.43 1.07
C ASP A 287 -22.68 -6.82 1.37
N PHE A 288 -22.18 -5.96 0.48
CA PHE A 288 -20.92 -5.27 0.74
C PHE A 288 -21.01 -4.26 1.88
N SER A 289 -22.10 -3.48 1.98
CA SER A 289 -22.30 -2.56 3.12
C SER A 289 -22.37 -3.32 4.44
N GLU A 290 -23.11 -4.44 4.50
CA GLU A 290 -23.16 -5.31 5.68
C GLU A 290 -21.79 -5.89 6.02
N TYR A 291 -21.03 -6.33 5.01
CA TYR A 291 -19.66 -6.78 5.18
C TYR A 291 -18.79 -5.69 5.81
N LEU A 292 -18.80 -4.46 5.27
CA LEU A 292 -18.02 -3.32 5.76
C LEU A 292 -18.40 -2.96 7.20
N GLN A 293 -19.68 -2.94 7.53
CA GLN A 293 -20.14 -2.69 8.90
C GLN A 293 -19.68 -3.78 9.89
N ARG A 294 -19.63 -5.03 9.44
CA ARG A 294 -19.15 -6.15 10.25
C ARG A 294 -17.65 -6.12 10.48
N ILE A 295 -16.87 -5.67 9.47
CA ILE A 295 -15.41 -5.57 9.60
C ILE A 295 -14.95 -4.25 10.21
N ALA A 296 -15.80 -3.22 10.23
CA ALA A 296 -15.53 -1.96 10.91
C ALA A 296 -15.03 -2.24 12.32
N GLY A 297 -13.75 -1.91 12.55
CA GLY A 297 -13.06 -2.19 13.79
C GLY A 297 -13.73 -1.49 14.97
N ARG A 298 -13.61 -2.07 16.15
CA ARG A 298 -13.89 -1.30 17.38
C ARG A 298 -12.72 -0.35 17.62
N ARG A 299 -12.92 0.69 18.42
CA ARG A 299 -11.82 1.56 18.85
C ARG A 299 -10.70 0.73 19.49
N SER A 300 -9.46 0.92 19.05
CA SER A 300 -8.30 0.15 19.56
C SER A 300 -8.07 0.48 21.04
N GLN A 301 -7.76 -0.55 21.83
CA GLN A 301 -7.32 -0.38 23.23
C GLN A 301 -5.95 0.30 23.32
N PHE A 302 -5.19 0.31 22.22
CA PHE A 302 -3.84 0.86 22.16
C PHE A 302 -3.78 2.29 21.64
N GLU A 303 -4.90 2.92 21.32
CA GLU A 303 -4.92 4.28 20.75
C GLU A 303 -4.15 5.29 21.62
N GLY A 304 -4.29 5.21 22.94
CA GLY A 304 -3.56 6.07 23.88
C GLY A 304 -2.05 5.80 23.96
N LEU A 305 -1.56 4.72 23.35
CA LEU A 305 -0.14 4.40 23.22
C LEU A 305 0.44 4.81 21.86
N LEU A 306 -0.40 5.20 20.90
CA LEU A 306 0.07 5.66 19.61
C LEU A 306 0.68 7.06 19.73
N ASN A 307 1.62 7.37 18.84
CA ASN A 307 2.38 8.61 18.80
C ASN A 307 2.52 8.99 17.34
N ALA A 308 1.90 10.10 16.95
CA ALA A 308 1.91 10.58 15.58
C ALA A 308 3.32 10.99 15.10
N GLU A 309 4.22 11.33 16.03
CA GLU A 309 5.61 11.72 15.72
C GLU A 309 6.55 10.51 15.58
N ALA A 310 6.05 9.29 15.80
CA ALA A 310 6.85 8.10 15.62
C ALA A 310 7.23 7.91 14.13
N PRO A 311 8.51 7.66 13.80
CA PRO A 311 8.94 7.42 12.41
C PRO A 311 8.19 6.30 11.69
N PHE A 312 7.63 5.36 12.45
CA PHE A 312 6.77 4.31 11.92
C PHE A 312 5.76 3.91 13.00
N THR A 313 4.48 3.89 12.63
CA THR A 313 3.41 3.30 13.44
C THR A 313 2.55 2.43 12.53
N PHE A 314 2.34 1.19 12.96
CA PHE A 314 1.32 0.29 12.43
C PHE A 314 0.37 -0.04 13.57
N SER A 315 -0.93 0.17 13.37
CA SER A 315 -1.96 -0.22 14.34
C SER A 315 -3.16 -0.75 13.60
N THR A 316 -3.77 -1.80 14.13
CA THR A 316 -4.99 -2.38 13.58
C THR A 316 -5.94 -2.73 14.71
N SER A 317 -7.22 -2.54 14.45
CA SER A 317 -8.31 -3.03 15.26
C SER A 317 -9.37 -3.54 14.31
N TRP A 318 -9.61 -4.85 14.31
CA TRP A 318 -10.40 -5.52 13.30
C TRP A 318 -11.33 -6.56 13.93
N SER A 319 -12.61 -6.45 13.61
CA SER A 319 -13.64 -7.45 13.88
C SER A 319 -13.58 -8.57 12.82
N LEU A 320 -13.25 -9.80 13.25
CA LEU A 320 -13.19 -10.98 12.40
C LEU A 320 -14.57 -11.62 12.25
N GLY A 321 -15.04 -11.75 11.01
CA GLY A 321 -16.16 -12.61 10.62
C GLY A 321 -15.82 -14.10 10.75
N GLN A 322 -16.82 -14.98 10.57
CA GLN A 322 -16.67 -16.43 10.79
C GLN A 322 -15.49 -17.05 10.03
N GLN A 323 -15.36 -16.74 8.74
CA GLN A 323 -14.25 -17.20 7.90
C GLN A 323 -12.90 -16.66 8.41
N GLY A 324 -12.81 -15.38 8.76
CA GLY A 324 -11.59 -14.78 9.32
C GLY A 324 -11.15 -15.46 10.63
N ARG A 325 -12.11 -15.82 11.50
CA ARG A 325 -11.82 -16.57 12.73
C ARG A 325 -11.29 -17.96 12.43
N ALA A 326 -11.87 -18.66 11.45
CA ALA A 326 -11.42 -19.98 11.01
C ALA A 326 -10.01 -19.92 10.42
N SER A 327 -9.75 -18.99 9.49
CA SER A 327 -8.45 -18.78 8.85
C SER A 327 -7.35 -18.44 9.86
N LEU A 328 -7.63 -17.56 10.81
CA LEU A 328 -6.67 -17.23 11.87
C LEU A 328 -6.41 -18.42 12.80
N THR A 329 -7.44 -19.22 13.11
CA THR A 329 -7.29 -20.44 13.90
C THR A 329 -6.38 -21.46 13.20
N GLU A 330 -6.53 -21.64 11.87
CA GLU A 330 -5.66 -22.55 11.14
C GLU A 330 -4.22 -22.03 11.03
N LEU A 331 -4.02 -20.72 10.86
CA LEU A 331 -2.69 -20.13 10.95
C LEU A 331 -2.04 -20.40 12.30
N ILE A 332 -2.80 -20.27 13.40
CA ILE A 332 -2.31 -20.58 14.75
C ILE A 332 -1.94 -22.07 14.87
N ASN A 333 -2.75 -22.98 14.32
CA ASN A 333 -2.46 -24.42 14.33
C ASN A 333 -1.16 -24.73 13.56
N MET A 334 -0.96 -24.11 12.40
CA MET A 334 0.28 -24.24 11.62
C MET A 334 1.50 -23.75 12.42
N LEU A 335 1.40 -22.57 13.05
CA LEU A 335 2.46 -22.01 13.88
C LEU A 335 2.77 -22.87 15.10
N GLU A 336 1.75 -23.41 15.77
CA GLU A 336 1.93 -24.35 16.89
C GLU A 336 2.72 -25.59 16.47
N ARG A 337 2.35 -26.22 15.35
CA ARG A 337 3.06 -27.40 14.82
C ARG A 337 4.53 -27.08 14.54
N ARG A 338 4.79 -25.94 13.89
CA ARG A 338 6.15 -25.51 13.54
C ARG A 338 7.02 -25.22 14.77
N ILE A 339 6.52 -24.40 15.69
CA ILE A 339 7.26 -24.04 16.91
C ILE A 339 7.51 -25.29 17.76
N SER A 340 6.50 -26.17 17.88
CA SER A 340 6.64 -27.44 18.60
C SER A 340 7.72 -28.33 18.00
N ALA A 341 7.80 -28.43 16.67
CA ALA A 341 8.84 -29.19 16.00
C ALA A 341 10.23 -28.59 16.25
N GLU A 342 10.35 -27.26 16.28
CA GLU A 342 11.60 -26.56 16.54
C GLU A 342 12.07 -26.68 18.00
N LEU A 343 11.16 -26.75 18.98
CA LEU A 343 11.49 -26.86 20.42
C LEU A 343 11.82 -28.27 20.90
N GLY A 344 11.47 -29.30 20.13
CA GLY A 344 11.63 -30.70 20.52
C GLY A 344 10.28 -31.41 20.62
N GLY A 345 10.24 -32.67 20.18
CA GLY A 345 8.98 -33.40 20.02
C GLY A 345 8.33 -33.92 21.32
N SER A 346 8.95 -33.72 22.49
CA SER A 346 8.47 -34.29 23.75
C SER A 346 7.18 -33.63 24.24
N PRO A 347 6.31 -34.34 24.99
CA PRO A 347 5.10 -33.73 25.56
C PRO A 347 5.39 -32.52 26.45
N ALA A 348 6.50 -32.55 27.20
CA ALA A 348 6.92 -31.46 28.08
C ALA A 348 7.38 -30.21 27.30
N ASP A 349 7.88 -30.37 26.08
CA ASP A 349 8.30 -29.27 25.20
C ASP A 349 7.12 -28.62 24.47
N LYS A 350 6.12 -29.43 24.15
CA LYS A 350 4.90 -29.00 23.46
C LYS A 350 3.94 -28.23 24.36
N ALA A 351 3.83 -28.61 25.64
CA ALA A 351 2.80 -28.07 26.54
C ALA A 351 2.75 -26.52 26.60
N PRO A 352 3.87 -25.79 26.76
CA PRO A 352 3.84 -24.32 26.75
C PRO A 352 3.41 -23.73 25.40
N VAL A 353 3.81 -24.34 24.29
CA VAL A 353 3.42 -23.91 22.94
C VAL A 353 1.93 -24.12 22.73
N THR A 354 1.40 -25.27 23.12
CA THR A 354 -0.03 -25.58 23.06
C THR A 354 -0.85 -24.63 23.92
N GLN A 355 -0.39 -24.33 25.14
CA GLN A 355 -1.05 -23.37 26.01
C GLN A 355 -1.11 -21.96 25.37
N LEU A 356 0.00 -21.51 24.78
CA LEU A 356 0.07 -20.23 24.09
C LEU A 356 -0.86 -20.21 22.86
N ALA A 357 -0.82 -21.27 22.05
CA ALA A 357 -1.68 -21.45 20.88
C ALA A 357 -3.17 -21.46 21.27
N ASP A 358 -3.53 -22.08 22.40
CA ASP A 358 -4.90 -22.06 22.91
C ASP A 358 -5.39 -20.67 23.29
N VAL A 359 -4.53 -19.81 23.86
CA VAL A 359 -4.89 -18.41 24.10
C VAL A 359 -5.11 -17.68 22.79
N PHE A 360 -4.25 -17.88 21.79
CA PHE A 360 -4.44 -17.26 20.49
C PHE A 360 -5.69 -17.78 19.76
N ARG A 361 -6.00 -19.08 19.83
CA ARG A 361 -7.25 -19.64 19.29
C ARG A 361 -8.48 -19.06 19.99
N ARG A 362 -8.44 -18.88 21.32
CA ARG A 362 -9.53 -18.21 22.04
C ARG A 362 -9.67 -16.76 21.61
N THR A 363 -8.56 -16.06 21.39
CA THR A 363 -8.54 -14.67 20.90
C THR A 363 -9.06 -14.56 19.46
N ALA A 364 -8.70 -15.50 18.58
CA ALA A 364 -9.27 -15.61 17.25
C ALA A 364 -10.78 -15.87 17.30
N ARG A 365 -11.25 -16.74 18.21
CA ARG A 365 -12.68 -17.04 18.41
C ARG A 365 -13.48 -15.87 19.00
N ASP A 366 -12.88 -15.06 19.88
CA ASP A 366 -13.43 -13.77 20.35
C ASP A 366 -13.72 -12.83 19.18
N GLY A 367 -12.92 -12.94 18.11
CA GLY A 367 -13.18 -12.29 16.85
C GLY A 367 -12.80 -10.81 16.83
N HIS A 368 -11.94 -10.36 17.74
CA HIS A 368 -11.40 -8.99 17.74
C HIS A 368 -9.89 -9.01 17.78
N LEU A 369 -9.27 -8.76 16.62
CA LEU A 369 -7.82 -8.60 16.49
C LEU A 369 -7.47 -7.13 16.74
N ASP A 370 -6.72 -6.86 17.79
CA ASP A 370 -6.26 -5.51 18.13
C ASP A 370 -4.77 -5.59 18.44
N PHE A 371 -3.95 -4.90 17.66
CA PHE A 371 -2.50 -4.87 17.87
C PHE A 371 -1.89 -3.60 17.30
N PHE A 372 -0.72 -3.24 17.84
CA PHE A 372 0.10 -2.16 17.31
C PHE A 372 1.58 -2.50 17.37
N ILE A 373 2.35 -1.88 16.49
CA ILE A 373 3.80 -1.85 16.48
C ILE A 373 4.22 -0.42 16.13
N GLN A 374 5.18 0.13 16.86
CA GLN A 374 5.64 1.50 16.69
C GLN A 374 7.15 1.59 16.89
N MET A 375 7.84 2.29 16.01
CA MET A 375 9.23 2.65 16.18
C MET A 375 9.31 3.99 16.92
N ARG A 376 9.96 4.02 18.08
CA ARG A 376 10.16 5.22 18.88
C ARG A 376 11.62 5.60 18.90
N ARG A 377 11.91 6.89 18.76
CA ARG A 377 13.24 7.42 19.04
C ARG A 377 13.42 7.51 20.55
N TYR A 378 14.46 6.87 21.07
CA TYR A 378 14.82 6.97 22.49
C TYR A 378 15.90 8.03 22.68
N ASP A 379 16.96 7.96 21.87
CA ASP A 379 18.10 8.88 21.85
C ASP A 379 18.53 9.13 20.39
N PRO A 380 19.40 10.13 20.10
CA PRO A 380 19.98 10.30 18.77
C PRO A 380 20.64 9.01 18.27
N GLY A 381 20.14 8.47 17.14
CA GLY A 381 20.62 7.21 16.55
C GLY A 381 20.11 5.93 17.21
N LEU A 382 19.30 6.02 18.27
CA LEU A 382 18.73 4.87 18.97
C LEU A 382 17.21 4.82 18.81
N PHE A 383 16.75 3.75 18.16
CA PHE A 383 15.33 3.47 17.96
C PHE A 383 14.92 2.21 18.72
N VAL A 384 13.70 2.22 19.25
CA VAL A 384 13.09 1.10 19.96
C VAL A 384 11.80 0.73 19.26
N LEU A 385 11.63 -0.55 18.94
CA LEU A 385 10.36 -1.09 18.46
C LEU A 385 9.51 -1.48 19.68
N VAL A 386 8.34 -0.87 19.80
CA VAL A 386 7.36 -1.16 20.85
C VAL A 386 6.12 -1.72 20.19
N GLY A 387 5.58 -2.82 20.72
CA GLY A 387 4.33 -3.37 20.21
C GLY A 387 3.52 -4.02 21.31
N GLY A 388 2.25 -4.27 21.01
CA GLY A 388 1.31 -4.91 21.90
C GLY A 388 0.18 -5.53 21.10
N MET A 389 -0.42 -6.58 21.67
CA MET A 389 -1.56 -7.28 21.07
C MET A 389 -2.54 -7.63 22.18
N LYS A 390 -3.83 -7.42 21.91
CA LYS A 390 -4.91 -7.85 22.79
C LYS A 390 -5.03 -9.36 22.74
N VAL A 391 -5.10 -9.99 23.91
CA VAL A 391 -5.34 -11.43 24.06
C VAL A 391 -6.45 -11.66 25.07
N THR A 392 -7.18 -12.76 24.91
CA THR A 392 -8.26 -13.16 25.84
C THR A 392 -7.77 -13.53 27.23
N ASP A 393 -6.48 -13.89 27.37
CA ASP A 393 -5.90 -14.36 28.63
C ASP A 393 -4.42 -13.94 28.74
N GLY A 394 -4.19 -12.70 29.16
CA GLY A 394 -2.85 -12.12 29.27
C GLY A 394 -1.96 -12.86 30.27
N GLN A 395 -2.53 -13.38 31.36
CA GLN A 395 -1.78 -14.12 32.37
C GLN A 395 -1.29 -15.47 31.86
N LYS A 396 -2.15 -16.27 31.21
CA LYS A 396 -1.71 -17.53 30.60
C LYS A 396 -0.73 -17.30 29.46
N THR A 397 -0.87 -16.20 28.73
CA THR A 397 0.10 -15.79 27.68
C THR A 397 1.47 -15.52 28.30
N ALA A 398 1.52 -14.73 29.38
CA ALA A 398 2.75 -14.42 30.09
C ALA A 398 3.46 -15.68 30.59
N GLN A 399 2.70 -16.59 31.22
CA GLN A 399 3.22 -17.84 31.78
C GLN A 399 3.76 -18.76 30.68
N ALA A 400 2.99 -18.98 29.62
CA ALA A 400 3.39 -19.84 28.51
C ALA A 400 4.64 -19.27 27.79
N LEU A 401 4.67 -17.96 27.54
CA LEU A 401 5.84 -17.30 26.94
C LEU A 401 7.09 -17.43 27.83
N ALA A 402 6.96 -17.22 29.14
CA ALA A 402 8.09 -17.38 30.06
C ALA A 402 8.64 -18.82 30.05
N GLN A 403 7.77 -19.82 30.02
CA GLN A 403 8.17 -21.24 29.93
C GLN A 403 8.85 -21.57 28.58
N ILE A 404 8.36 -21.03 27.48
CA ILE A 404 9.02 -21.16 26.17
C ILE A 404 10.40 -20.51 26.20
N LEU A 405 10.51 -19.30 26.76
CA LEU A 405 11.78 -18.58 26.92
C LEU A 405 12.79 -19.37 27.76
N GLN A 406 12.35 -20.02 28.85
CA GLN A 406 13.20 -20.89 29.66
C GLN A 406 13.78 -22.05 28.84
N LYS A 407 12.97 -22.70 28.00
CA LYS A 407 13.41 -23.84 27.19
C LYS A 407 14.42 -23.46 26.11
N ILE A 408 14.34 -22.23 25.59
CA ILE A 408 15.33 -21.75 24.61
C ILE A 408 16.60 -21.19 25.26
N ASN A 409 16.59 -20.94 26.58
CA ASN A 409 17.76 -20.45 27.33
C ASN A 409 18.97 -21.38 27.19
N ASP A 410 18.72 -22.67 27.04
CA ASP A 410 19.76 -23.69 26.94
C ASP A 410 20.37 -23.78 25.53
N ARG A 411 19.91 -22.94 24.58
CA ARG A 411 20.47 -22.85 23.22
C ARG A 411 21.58 -21.81 23.15
N SER A 412 22.66 -22.13 22.42
CA SER A 412 23.88 -21.30 22.28
C SER A 412 23.69 -19.94 21.58
N GLU A 413 22.46 -19.57 21.24
CA GLU A 413 22.13 -18.37 20.48
C GLU A 413 21.78 -17.17 21.39
N LEU A 414 21.53 -17.41 22.69
CA LEU A 414 21.20 -16.37 23.68
C LEU A 414 22.43 -15.93 24.48
N ALA A 415 22.66 -14.62 24.57
CA ALA A 415 23.66 -14.02 25.48
C ALA A 415 23.11 -13.91 26.89
N GLU A 416 21.84 -13.54 27.02
CA GLU A 416 21.23 -13.24 28.30
C GLU A 416 19.72 -13.43 28.22
N LEU A 417 19.16 -14.13 29.20
CA LEU A 417 17.72 -14.20 29.45
C LEU A 417 17.46 -13.80 30.90
N GLN A 418 16.80 -12.67 31.11
CA GLN A 418 16.30 -12.25 32.42
C GLN A 418 14.78 -12.34 32.42
N LEU A 419 14.24 -13.39 33.03
CA LEU A 419 12.81 -13.47 33.27
C LEU A 419 12.45 -12.60 34.46
N ASN A 420 11.32 -11.89 34.38
CA ASN A 420 10.85 -11.00 35.44
C ASN A 420 11.86 -9.90 35.79
N ALA A 421 12.61 -9.41 34.79
CA ALA A 421 13.62 -8.37 34.92
C ALA A 421 13.06 -7.06 35.51
N LEU A 422 11.76 -6.80 35.31
CA LEU A 422 11.05 -5.67 35.91
C LEU A 422 9.62 -6.09 36.24
N SER A 423 9.08 -5.56 37.34
CA SER A 423 7.64 -5.54 37.60
C SER A 423 7.20 -4.09 37.79
N TYR A 424 6.22 -3.65 37.01
CA TYR A 424 5.69 -2.28 37.10
C TYR A 424 4.19 -2.26 36.87
N LYS A 425 3.42 -1.75 37.85
CA LYS A 425 1.95 -1.65 37.79
C LYS A 425 1.22 -2.95 37.39
N GLY A 426 1.74 -4.11 37.81
CA GLY A 426 1.18 -5.42 37.49
C GLY A 426 1.60 -5.99 36.14
N VAL A 427 2.53 -5.32 35.45
CA VAL A 427 3.17 -5.78 34.22
C VAL A 427 4.53 -6.36 34.55
N THR A 428 4.74 -7.63 34.18
CA THR A 428 6.04 -8.29 34.31
C THR A 428 6.79 -8.21 32.99
N VAL A 429 8.02 -7.74 33.02
CA VAL A 429 8.89 -7.56 31.85
C VAL A 429 9.97 -8.63 31.86
N HIS A 430 10.14 -9.33 30.75
CA HIS A 430 11.25 -10.22 30.48
C HIS A 430 12.22 -9.53 29.52
N ARG A 431 13.53 -9.75 29.71
CA ARG A 431 14.58 -9.24 28.83
C ARG A 431 15.32 -10.40 28.18
N VAL A 432 15.49 -10.32 26.87
CA VAL A 432 16.21 -11.29 26.06
C VAL A 432 17.28 -10.56 25.26
N ARG A 433 18.52 -11.08 25.31
CA ARG A 433 19.64 -10.58 24.52
C ARG A 433 20.25 -11.74 23.73
N GLY A 434 20.37 -11.58 22.42
CA GLY A 434 21.04 -12.57 21.56
C GLY A 434 22.57 -12.50 21.70
N GLN A 435 23.24 -13.65 21.53
CA GLN A 435 24.70 -13.79 21.62
C GLN A 435 25.41 -13.39 20.32
N ARG A 436 24.77 -13.65 19.19
CA ARG A 436 25.24 -13.28 17.85
C ARG A 436 24.14 -12.56 17.10
N VAL A 437 24.45 -11.38 16.60
CA VAL A 437 23.55 -10.61 15.75
C VAL A 437 24.00 -10.88 14.33
N SER A 438 23.13 -11.44 13.50
CA SER A 438 23.50 -11.72 12.11
C SER A 438 23.84 -10.42 11.38
N ARG A 439 24.68 -10.47 10.33
CA ARG A 439 24.93 -9.29 9.47
C ARG A 439 23.65 -8.75 8.84
N ARG A 440 22.58 -9.54 8.76
CA ARG A 440 21.26 -9.12 8.29
C ARG A 440 20.58 -8.25 9.35
N ASP A 441 20.58 -8.70 10.58
CA ASP A 441 19.95 -8.01 11.71
C ASP A 441 20.72 -6.74 12.09
N GLN A 442 22.04 -6.73 11.99
CA GLN A 442 22.84 -5.50 12.17
C GLN A 442 22.51 -4.46 11.11
N ARG A 443 22.21 -4.88 9.88
CA ARG A 443 21.79 -3.97 8.79
C ARG A 443 20.36 -3.48 8.97
N LEU A 444 19.46 -4.29 9.51
CA LEU A 444 18.05 -3.93 9.73
C LEU A 444 17.84 -3.08 10.98
N TYR A 445 18.46 -3.44 12.10
CA TYR A 445 18.17 -2.88 13.42
C TYR A 445 19.29 -2.01 13.99
N GLY A 446 20.52 -2.11 13.46
CA GLY A 446 21.70 -1.40 13.97
C GLY A 446 22.26 -2.02 15.26
N GLY A 447 23.59 -2.09 15.36
CA GLY A 447 24.28 -2.50 16.59
C GLY A 447 23.92 -3.91 17.10
N SER A 448 23.70 -4.04 18.41
CA SER A 448 23.28 -5.28 19.07
C SER A 448 21.86 -5.15 19.66
N PRO A 449 20.80 -5.55 18.93
CA PRO A 449 19.43 -5.40 19.38
C PRO A 449 19.16 -6.22 20.65
N HIS A 450 18.29 -5.69 21.50
CA HIS A 450 17.77 -6.35 22.69
C HIS A 450 16.25 -6.36 22.63
N CYS A 451 15.62 -7.43 23.11
CA CYS A 451 14.17 -7.59 23.12
C CYS A 451 13.66 -7.57 24.57
N THR A 452 12.58 -6.83 24.79
CA THR A 452 11.83 -6.87 26.06
C THR A 452 10.38 -7.19 25.76
N SER A 453 9.82 -8.19 26.46
CA SER A 453 8.41 -8.57 26.35
C SER A 453 7.70 -8.41 27.68
N ALA A 454 6.41 -8.09 27.65
CA ALA A 454 5.62 -7.89 28.86
C ALA A 454 4.15 -8.26 28.65
N ALA A 455 3.46 -8.66 29.72
CA ALA A 455 2.04 -9.01 29.69
C ALA A 455 1.32 -8.55 30.96
N GLU A 456 0.04 -8.18 30.83
CA GLU A 456 -0.80 -7.66 31.92
C GLU A 456 -2.08 -8.51 32.09
N ALA A 457 -2.61 -8.60 33.32
CA ALA A 457 -3.73 -9.48 33.68
C ALA A 457 -5.11 -8.79 33.83
N ARG A 458 -5.29 -7.52 33.46
CA ARG A 458 -6.56 -6.81 33.75
C ARG A 458 -7.73 -7.26 32.87
N ARG A 459 -8.89 -7.55 33.50
CA ARG A 459 -10.20 -7.54 32.84
C ARG A 459 -10.56 -6.09 32.49
N CYS A 460 -10.61 -5.77 31.19
CA CYS A 460 -11.06 -4.45 30.73
C CYS A 460 -12.59 -4.38 30.76
N GLY A 461 -13.15 -3.82 31.82
CA GLY A 461 -14.57 -3.57 31.98
C GLY A 461 -14.81 -2.38 32.90
N SER A 462 -14.45 -1.17 32.47
CA SER A 462 -15.06 0.11 32.92
C SER A 462 -14.41 1.28 32.17
N PRO A 463 -15.20 2.29 31.74
CA PRO A 463 -14.69 3.46 31.04
C PRO A 463 -14.23 4.48 32.07
N LEU A 464 -12.92 4.76 32.12
CA LEU A 464 -12.40 5.91 32.85
C LEU A 464 -11.47 6.68 31.93
N ALA A 465 -12.11 7.66 31.27
CA ALA A 465 -11.46 8.81 30.70
C ALA A 465 -10.85 9.63 31.85
N GLU A 466 -9.57 9.40 32.16
CA GLU A 466 -8.80 10.38 32.92
C GLU A 466 -7.33 10.35 32.50
N ARG A 467 -6.85 11.54 32.09
CA ARG A 467 -5.55 11.82 31.51
C ARG A 467 -4.41 11.19 32.32
N THR A 468 -3.91 10.04 31.89
CA THR A 468 -2.72 9.43 32.48
C THR A 468 -1.69 9.14 31.39
N ARG A 469 -0.66 10.00 31.31
CA ARG A 469 0.49 9.83 30.41
C ARG A 469 1.22 8.53 30.76
N PHE A 470 1.18 7.54 29.88
CA PHE A 470 2.03 6.34 29.97
C PHE A 470 3.47 6.72 29.60
N ARG A 471 4.33 7.00 30.60
CA ARG A 471 5.79 6.97 30.41
C ARG A 471 6.25 5.53 30.57
N LEU A 472 6.70 4.93 29.46
CA LEU A 472 7.46 3.69 29.51
C LEU A 472 8.83 4.01 30.15
N CYS A 473 8.97 3.75 31.45
CA CYS A 473 10.24 3.89 32.15
C CYS A 473 11.15 2.71 31.77
N VAL A 474 12.08 2.95 30.85
CA VAL A 474 13.30 2.14 30.74
C VAL A 474 14.21 2.55 31.90
N PRO A 475 14.64 1.65 32.80
CA PRO A 475 15.52 2.03 33.90
C PRO A 475 16.87 2.56 33.37
N PRO A 476 17.49 3.55 34.03
CA PRO A 476 18.77 4.10 33.60
C PRO A 476 19.86 3.05 33.82
N LEU A 477 20.52 2.61 32.75
CA LEU A 477 21.76 1.86 32.86
C LEU A 477 22.90 2.84 33.18
N ILE A 478 23.23 2.91 34.47
CA ILE A 478 24.51 3.28 35.09
C ILE A 478 25.28 4.45 34.43
N ARG A 479 25.21 5.62 35.07
CA ARG A 479 26.27 6.64 35.02
C ARG A 479 27.56 6.05 35.58
N LEU A 480 28.61 5.96 34.75
CA LEU A 480 29.97 5.85 35.28
C LEU A 480 30.44 7.23 35.72
N SER A 481 30.47 7.45 37.03
CA SER A 481 31.10 8.59 37.68
C SER A 481 32.61 8.57 37.46
N ARG A 482 33.17 9.64 36.88
CA ARG A 482 34.61 9.91 36.94
C ARG A 482 34.96 10.50 38.31
N ALA A 483 35.66 9.74 39.14
CA ALA A 483 36.53 10.23 40.21
C ALA A 483 37.73 9.26 40.26
N ALA A 484 38.85 9.64 39.62
CA ALA A 484 39.99 10.34 40.20
C ALA A 484 41.10 9.37 40.64
N ALA A 485 42.18 9.30 39.86
CA ALA A 485 43.50 8.89 40.32
C ALA A 485 44.58 9.68 39.56
N ARG A 486 45.59 10.08 40.32
CA ARG A 486 46.63 11.12 40.11
C ARG A 486 47.71 10.78 39.05
N PRO A 487 48.59 11.74 38.67
CA PRO A 487 49.50 11.67 37.52
C PRO A 487 50.85 11.00 37.88
N PRO A 488 51.68 10.60 36.91
CA PRO A 488 53.07 10.29 37.20
C PRO A 488 53.94 11.54 37.07
N ALA A 489 54.67 11.82 38.14
CA ALA A 489 55.90 12.59 38.10
C ALA A 489 57.00 11.74 37.46
N VAL A 490 57.74 12.29 36.49
CA VAL A 490 59.05 11.77 36.09
C VAL A 490 60.03 12.93 36.01
N ARG A 491 61.12 12.76 36.76
CA ARG A 491 62.25 13.66 36.97
C ARG A 491 63.03 13.95 35.68
N GLU A 492 63.53 15.19 35.62
CA GLU A 492 64.70 15.59 34.84
C GLU A 492 65.93 14.70 35.12
N ARG A 493 66.69 14.40 34.06
CA ARG A 493 68.16 14.45 34.08
C ARG A 493 68.69 14.83 32.70
N LEU A 494 69.59 15.80 32.73
CA LEU A 494 70.32 16.44 31.64
C LEU A 494 71.31 15.48 30.95
N SER A 495 71.53 15.72 29.66
CA SER A 495 72.83 16.08 29.04
C SER A 495 73.11 15.36 27.71
N GLY A 496 73.62 16.14 26.74
CA GLY A 496 74.53 15.66 25.69
C GLY A 496 74.01 15.63 24.26
N SER A 497 74.29 16.71 23.51
CA SER A 497 74.89 16.76 22.15
C SER A 497 74.83 15.51 21.26
N ARG A 498 74.56 15.53 19.94
CA ARG A 498 75.12 16.41 18.90
C ARG A 498 74.46 16.02 17.54
N SER A 499 74.33 17.00 16.66
CA SER A 499 74.30 16.95 15.17
C SER A 499 74.46 15.59 14.44
N THR A 500 73.57 15.29 13.51
CA THR A 500 73.69 15.53 12.04
C THR A 500 72.39 15.19 11.35
#